data_AF-A0A0D2LTK9-F1
#
_entry.id   AF-A0A0D2LTK9-F1
#
_cell.length_a   1.000
_cell.length_b   1.000
_cell.length_c   1.000
_cell.angle_alpha   90.00
_cell.angle_beta   90.00
_cell.angle_gamma   90.00
#
_symmetry.space_group_name_H-M   'P 1'
#
loop_
_entity.id
_entity.type
_entity.pdbx_description
1 polymer ?
#
loop_
_entity_poly.entity_id
_entity_poly.type
_entity_poly.pdbx_seq_one_letter_code
_entity_poly.pdbx_strand_id
1 'polypeptide(L)'
;MQVVGMVSTDSIFYNPRNKREEVAAVRAKFVSQEGDHLTLLAVLRAYLQVPRKQQANWASDNFVNLRSVRKALDIYHQLEGHLAALDVPIKSCGADPAPLQRALVSGLFPHAARRQPDGGYRVIATGQLVHLHPSSVLCGKRPECVVFNELVRTTKQYAREACRIEPAWLPELAPAFFAAKAGAAAGAVEQRAGPGGGGAG
;
A
#
# COMPACT_ATOMS: atom_id res chain seq x y z
N MET A 1 -1.42 12.27 5.10
CA MET A 1 -2.83 12.23 5.55
C MET A 1 -3.83 11.94 4.44
N GLN A 2 -3.80 12.65 3.31
CA GLN A 2 -4.78 12.45 2.21
C GLN A 2 -4.95 10.98 1.77
N VAL A 3 -3.84 10.24 1.66
CA VAL A 3 -3.87 8.80 1.35
C VAL A 3 -4.65 7.99 2.38
N VAL A 4 -4.54 8.32 3.68
CA VAL A 4 -5.29 7.66 4.77
C VAL A 4 -6.79 7.81 4.52
N GLY A 5 -7.27 9.02 4.21
CA GLY A 5 -8.68 9.24 3.87
C GLY A 5 -9.12 8.37 2.68
N MET A 6 -8.31 8.32 1.62
CA MET A 6 -8.62 7.57 0.39
C MET A 6 -8.69 6.05 0.60
N VAL A 7 -7.87 5.49 1.49
CA VAL A 7 -7.89 4.04 1.82
C VAL A 7 -8.87 3.69 2.95
N SER A 8 -9.45 4.68 3.63
CA SER A 8 -10.42 4.49 4.72
C SER A 8 -11.88 4.41 4.25
N THR A 9 -12.10 4.47 2.93
CA THR A 9 -13.44 4.41 2.33
C THR A 9 -13.59 3.17 1.47
N ASP A 10 -14.83 2.92 1.01
CA ASP A 10 -15.06 1.98 -0.08
C ASP A 10 -14.23 2.36 -1.32
N SER A 11 -14.07 1.41 -2.23
CA SER A 11 -13.27 1.58 -3.45
C SER A 11 -13.55 2.93 -4.13
N ILE A 12 -12.51 3.76 -4.22
CA ILE A 12 -12.51 5.03 -4.95
C ILE A 12 -12.79 4.79 -6.43
N PHE A 13 -12.37 3.64 -6.94
CA PHE A 13 -12.47 3.25 -8.33
C PHE A 13 -13.72 2.41 -8.60
N TYR A 14 -14.48 2.82 -9.61
CA TYR A 14 -15.59 2.04 -10.18
C TYR A 14 -15.10 1.25 -11.41
N ASN A 15 -15.31 -0.08 -11.44
CA ASN A 15 -14.75 -0.97 -12.47
C ASN A 15 -15.84 -1.80 -13.17
N PRO A 16 -16.66 -1.20 -14.04
CA PRO A 16 -17.68 -1.91 -14.82
C PRO A 16 -17.03 -2.95 -15.75
N ARG A 17 -17.53 -4.20 -15.71
CA ARG A 17 -16.93 -5.34 -16.43
C ARG A 17 -16.92 -5.16 -17.95
N ASN A 18 -17.94 -4.49 -18.50
CA ASN A 18 -18.10 -4.23 -19.92
C ASN A 18 -17.29 -3.04 -20.46
N LYS A 19 -16.62 -2.27 -19.59
CA LYS A 19 -15.83 -1.08 -19.98
C LYS A 19 -14.39 -1.13 -19.46
N ARG A 20 -13.83 -2.33 -19.27
CA ARG A 20 -12.49 -2.50 -18.67
C ARG A 20 -11.39 -1.73 -19.42
N GLU A 21 -11.43 -1.76 -20.75
CA GLU A 21 -10.44 -1.05 -21.60
C GLU A 21 -10.59 0.46 -21.50
N GLU A 22 -11.82 0.97 -21.55
CA GLU A 22 -12.12 2.40 -21.36
C GLU A 22 -11.64 2.90 -19.99
N VAL A 23 -11.92 2.13 -18.93
CA VAL A 23 -11.47 2.44 -17.57
C VAL A 23 -9.94 2.47 -17.49
N ALA A 24 -9.26 1.50 -18.11
CA ALA A 24 -7.80 1.45 -18.13
C ALA A 24 -7.20 2.65 -18.87
N ALA A 25 -7.76 3.00 -20.04
CA ALA A 25 -7.32 4.14 -20.84
C ALA A 25 -7.49 5.47 -20.09
N VAL A 26 -8.67 5.69 -19.49
CA VAL A 26 -8.96 6.93 -18.75
C VAL A 26 -8.07 7.06 -17.51
N ARG A 27 -7.77 5.95 -16.83
CA ARG A 27 -6.96 5.97 -15.61
C ARG A 27 -5.46 6.00 -15.84
N ALA A 28 -4.98 5.66 -17.04
CA ALA A 28 -3.56 5.64 -17.37
C ALA A 28 -2.84 6.93 -16.96
N LYS A 29 -3.52 8.08 -17.09
CA LYS A 29 -3.00 9.41 -16.71
C LYS A 29 -2.78 9.63 -15.21
N PHE A 30 -3.37 8.80 -14.35
CA PHE A 30 -3.22 8.89 -12.90
C PHE A 30 -2.30 7.81 -12.32
N VAL A 31 -1.96 6.79 -13.14
CA VAL A 31 -1.18 5.65 -12.68
C VAL A 31 0.22 6.10 -12.28
N SER A 32 0.57 5.83 -11.04
CA SER A 32 1.92 5.97 -10.52
C SER A 32 2.67 4.63 -10.65
N GLN A 33 3.96 4.70 -10.94
CA GLN A 33 4.81 3.50 -11.01
C GLN A 33 5.19 2.98 -9.61
N GLU A 34 5.12 3.85 -8.62
CA GLU A 34 5.38 3.61 -7.21
C GLU A 34 4.23 2.83 -6.57
N GLY A 35 2.99 3.00 -7.04
CA GLY A 35 1.89 2.10 -6.72
C GLY A 35 0.52 2.75 -6.51
N ASP A 36 -0.36 1.99 -5.87
CA ASP A 36 -1.78 2.32 -5.73
C ASP A 36 -1.99 3.54 -4.82
N HIS A 37 -1.26 3.63 -3.70
CA HIS A 37 -1.36 4.76 -2.78
C HIS A 37 -1.08 6.12 -3.48
N LEU A 38 -0.06 6.17 -4.34
CA LEU A 38 0.28 7.37 -5.10
C LEU A 38 -0.69 7.61 -6.26
N THR A 39 -1.22 6.55 -6.86
CA THR A 39 -2.29 6.63 -7.86
C THR A 39 -3.56 7.24 -7.24
N LEU A 40 -3.95 6.81 -6.04
CA LEU A 40 -5.07 7.39 -5.29
C LEU A 40 -4.83 8.87 -4.97
N LEU A 41 -3.60 9.23 -4.57
CA LEU A 41 -3.22 10.62 -4.32
C LEU A 41 -3.30 11.48 -5.59
N ALA A 42 -2.85 10.97 -6.74
CA ALA A 42 -2.93 11.66 -8.01
C ALA A 42 -4.39 11.93 -8.42
N VAL A 43 -5.28 10.94 -8.24
CA VAL A 43 -6.71 11.09 -8.49
C VAL A 43 -7.33 12.16 -7.59
N LEU A 44 -7.04 12.13 -6.29
CA LEU A 44 -7.55 13.12 -5.35
C LEU A 44 -7.08 14.54 -5.71
N ARG A 45 -5.79 14.69 -6.03
CA ARG A 45 -5.21 15.98 -6.44
C ARG A 45 -5.90 16.52 -7.70
N ALA A 46 -6.11 15.67 -8.70
CA ALA A 46 -6.82 16.05 -9.92
C ALA A 46 -8.28 16.43 -9.63
N TYR A 47 -8.99 15.66 -8.80
CA TYR A 47 -10.37 15.96 -8.39
C TYR A 47 -10.49 17.32 -7.70
N LEU A 48 -9.54 17.66 -6.81
CA LEU A 48 -9.54 18.93 -6.07
C LEU A 48 -9.28 20.15 -6.95
N GLN A 49 -8.68 19.98 -8.13
CA GLN A 49 -8.49 21.06 -9.11
C GLN A 49 -9.75 21.32 -9.95
N VAL A 50 -10.74 20.43 -9.94
CA VAL A 50 -11.98 20.56 -10.72
C VAL A 50 -12.96 21.49 -10.00
N PRO A 51 -13.56 22.48 -10.69
CA PRO A 51 -14.59 23.33 -10.11
C PRO A 51 -15.75 22.51 -9.54
N ARG A 52 -16.27 22.88 -8.36
CA ARG A 52 -17.30 22.12 -7.64
C ARG A 52 -18.52 21.74 -8.48
N LYS A 53 -18.95 22.61 -9.41
CA LYS A 53 -20.08 22.36 -10.33
C LYS A 53 -19.80 21.25 -11.35
N GLN A 54 -18.52 20.98 -11.66
CA GLN A 54 -18.09 20.00 -12.66
C GLN A 54 -17.57 18.70 -12.03
N GLN A 55 -17.34 18.65 -10.71
CA GLN A 55 -16.79 17.50 -10.01
C GLN A 55 -17.61 16.20 -10.18
N ALA A 56 -18.94 16.31 -10.28
CA ALA A 56 -19.79 15.14 -10.50
C ALA A 56 -19.57 14.52 -11.88
N ASN A 57 -19.52 15.35 -12.92
CA ASN A 57 -19.25 14.92 -14.29
C ASN A 57 -17.83 14.37 -14.39
N TRP A 58 -16.84 15.08 -13.83
CA TRP A 58 -15.46 14.60 -13.82
C TRP A 58 -15.33 13.24 -13.12
N ALA A 59 -16.01 13.03 -11.99
CA ALA A 59 -15.97 11.75 -11.28
C ALA A 59 -16.57 10.62 -12.15
N SER A 60 -17.70 10.89 -12.83
CA SER A 60 -18.29 9.96 -13.78
C SER A 60 -17.34 9.63 -14.94
N ASP A 61 -16.81 10.66 -15.60
CA ASP A 61 -15.91 10.53 -16.75
C ASP A 61 -14.60 9.80 -16.42
N ASN A 62 -14.15 9.90 -15.16
CA ASN A 62 -12.93 9.27 -14.68
C ASN A 62 -13.15 7.94 -13.93
N PHE A 63 -14.40 7.42 -13.93
CA PHE A 63 -14.77 6.20 -13.21
C PHE A 63 -14.39 6.24 -11.72
N VAL A 64 -14.61 7.39 -11.09
CA VAL A 64 -14.34 7.66 -9.69
C VAL A 64 -15.65 7.73 -8.92
N ASN A 65 -15.71 7.05 -7.78
CA ASN A 65 -16.87 7.09 -6.90
C ASN A 65 -16.88 8.40 -6.11
N LEU A 66 -17.74 9.34 -6.54
CA LEU A 66 -17.89 10.65 -5.91
C LEU A 66 -18.23 10.57 -4.42
N ARG A 67 -19.04 9.59 -4.01
CA ARG A 67 -19.41 9.41 -2.59
C ARG A 67 -18.19 9.01 -1.77
N SER A 68 -17.39 8.07 -2.27
CA SER A 68 -16.18 7.63 -1.59
C SER A 68 -15.15 8.77 -1.48
N VAL A 69 -14.95 9.55 -2.55
CA VAL A 69 -14.04 10.71 -2.52
C VAL A 69 -14.49 11.77 -1.51
N ARG A 70 -15.79 12.08 -1.46
CA ARG A 70 -16.32 13.04 -0.46
C ARG A 70 -16.09 12.53 0.96
N LYS A 71 -16.41 11.26 1.23
CA LYS A 71 -16.15 10.64 2.54
C LYS A 71 -14.66 10.66 2.89
N ALA A 72 -13.77 10.42 1.92
CA ALA A 72 -12.33 10.48 2.13
C ALA A 72 -11.85 11.89 2.51
N LEU A 73 -12.43 12.93 1.91
CA LEU A 73 -12.18 14.33 2.27
C LEU A 73 -12.72 14.68 3.65
N ASP A 74 -13.91 14.20 4.01
CA ASP A 74 -14.47 14.41 5.35
C ASP A 74 -13.57 13.78 6.43
N ILE A 75 -13.07 12.56 6.20
CA ILE A 75 -12.11 11.89 7.10
C ILE A 75 -10.80 12.69 7.17
N TYR A 76 -10.29 13.17 6.03
CA TYR A 76 -9.09 14.00 6.00
C TYR A 76 -9.25 15.27 6.85
N HIS A 77 -10.36 15.99 6.73
CA HIS A 77 -10.61 17.21 7.50
C HIS A 77 -10.78 16.94 9.00
N GLN A 78 -11.35 15.80 9.38
CA GLN A 78 -11.39 15.39 10.79
C GLN A 78 -9.98 15.14 11.35
N LEU A 79 -9.13 14.44 10.60
CA LEU A 79 -7.74 14.20 11.00
C LEU A 79 -6.94 15.50 11.08
N GLU A 80 -7.14 16.41 10.13
CA GLU A 80 -6.55 17.75 10.13
C GLU A 80 -6.94 18.54 11.39
N GLY A 81 -8.21 18.50 11.79
CA GLY A 81 -8.67 19.11 13.05
C GLY A 81 -8.03 18.51 14.30
N HIS A 82 -7.89 17.18 14.36
CA HIS A 82 -7.23 16.51 15.49
C HIS A 82 -5.73 16.85 15.57
N LEU A 83 -5.03 16.89 14.44
CA LEU A 83 -3.61 17.27 14.45
C LEU A 83 -3.40 18.72 14.86
N ALA A 84 -4.29 19.63 14.44
CA ALA A 84 -4.26 21.02 14.87
C ALA A 84 -4.45 21.14 16.40
N ALA A 85 -5.37 20.35 16.97
CA ALA A 85 -5.59 20.32 18.42
C ALA A 85 -4.39 19.75 19.21
N LEU A 86 -3.55 18.94 18.57
CA LEU A 86 -2.34 18.36 19.15
C LEU A 86 -1.05 19.15 18.82
N ASP A 87 -1.18 20.32 18.18
CA ASP A 87 -0.06 21.15 17.69
C ASP A 87 0.93 20.39 16.79
N VAL A 88 0.41 19.43 16.00
CA VAL A 88 1.22 18.66 15.05
C VAL A 88 1.21 19.37 13.69
N PRO A 89 2.37 19.87 13.19
CA PRO A 89 2.41 20.63 11.95
C PRO A 89 2.15 19.73 10.73
N ILE A 90 1.25 20.19 9.86
CA ILE A 90 0.96 19.53 8.59
C ILE A 90 1.99 19.97 7.55
N LYS A 91 2.74 19.01 7.00
CA LYS A 91 3.76 19.23 5.98
C LYS A 91 3.41 18.49 4.68
N SER A 92 3.85 19.05 3.56
CA SER A 92 3.75 18.45 2.22
C SER A 92 5.14 18.21 1.64
N CYS A 93 5.34 17.07 0.99
CA CYS A 93 6.58 16.74 0.27
C CYS A 93 6.50 17.05 -1.24
N GLY A 94 5.44 17.72 -1.69
CA GLY A 94 5.27 18.07 -3.11
C GLY A 94 5.15 16.84 -4.01
N ALA A 95 6.06 16.75 -4.99
CA ALA A 95 6.09 15.71 -6.02
C ALA A 95 7.01 14.52 -5.67
N ASP A 96 7.88 14.64 -4.66
CA ASP A 96 8.76 13.55 -4.26
C ASP A 96 7.94 12.42 -3.62
N PRO A 97 7.98 11.19 -4.19
CA PRO A 97 7.26 10.05 -3.63
C PRO A 97 7.90 9.50 -2.35
N ALA A 98 9.21 9.68 -2.15
CA ALA A 98 9.97 8.98 -1.12
C ALA A 98 9.47 9.28 0.32
N PRO A 99 9.14 10.52 0.70
CA PRO A 99 8.61 10.81 2.04
C PRO A 99 7.29 10.11 2.33
N LEU A 100 6.41 10.00 1.32
CA LEU A 100 5.15 9.26 1.46
C LEU A 100 5.41 7.75 1.59
N GLN A 101 6.28 7.18 0.75
CA GLN A 101 6.61 5.75 0.82
C GLN A 101 7.24 5.39 2.17
N ARG A 102 8.15 6.22 2.68
CA ARG A 102 8.76 6.03 4.00
C ARG A 102 7.73 6.16 5.12
N ALA A 103 6.79 7.10 5.04
CA ALA A 103 5.68 7.20 5.99
C ALA A 103 4.77 5.96 5.96
N LEU A 104 4.50 5.41 4.76
CA LEU A 104 3.78 4.15 4.63
C LEU A 104 4.57 3.00 5.28
N VAL A 105 5.88 2.90 5.05
CA VAL A 105 6.72 1.88 5.69
C VAL A 105 6.68 2.01 7.21
N SER A 106 6.83 3.21 7.77
CA SER A 106 6.82 3.39 9.22
C SER A 106 5.51 2.94 9.88
N GLY A 107 4.37 3.12 9.21
CA GLY A 107 3.06 2.72 9.74
C GLY A 107 2.63 1.29 9.38
N LEU A 108 3.11 0.77 8.24
CA LEU A 108 2.62 -0.47 7.63
C LEU A 108 3.73 -1.51 7.43
N PHE A 109 4.90 -1.38 8.09
CA PHE A 109 5.96 -2.40 8.02
C PHE A 109 5.48 -3.84 8.33
N PRO A 110 4.46 -4.10 9.18
CA PRO A 110 3.95 -5.46 9.35
C PRO A 110 3.34 -6.05 8.07
N HIS A 111 2.88 -5.19 7.17
CA HIS A 111 2.33 -5.53 5.86
C HIS A 111 3.39 -5.42 4.74
N ALA A 112 4.68 -5.30 5.08
CA ALA A 112 5.72 -5.37 4.09
C ALA A 112 5.86 -6.80 3.56
N ALA A 113 5.97 -6.95 2.24
CA ALA A 113 6.08 -8.25 1.58
C ALA A 113 7.17 -8.24 0.50
N ARG A 114 7.88 -9.36 0.38
CA ARG A 114 8.93 -9.56 -0.62
C ARG A 114 8.48 -10.56 -1.67
N ARG A 115 8.73 -10.24 -2.94
CA ARG A 115 8.43 -11.09 -4.08
C ARG A 115 9.12 -12.45 -3.94
N GLN A 116 8.44 -13.51 -4.34
CA GLN A 116 8.94 -14.87 -4.38
C GLN A 116 9.16 -15.31 -5.85
N PRO A 117 9.95 -16.37 -6.11
CA PRO A 117 10.23 -16.84 -7.47
C PRO A 117 8.99 -17.25 -8.28
N ASP A 118 7.94 -17.73 -7.59
CA ASP A 118 6.64 -18.09 -8.18
C ASP A 118 5.78 -16.88 -8.60
N GLY A 119 6.28 -15.66 -8.36
CA GLY A 119 5.57 -14.40 -8.62
C GLY A 119 4.56 -14.00 -7.55
N GLY A 120 4.40 -14.80 -6.50
CA GLY A 120 3.72 -14.42 -5.26
C GLY A 120 4.58 -13.51 -4.39
N TYR A 121 4.07 -13.16 -3.22
CA TYR A 121 4.76 -12.36 -2.22
C TYR A 121 4.69 -13.05 -0.89
N ARG A 122 5.76 -12.94 -0.10
CA ARG A 122 5.81 -13.41 1.27
C ARG A 122 5.83 -12.21 2.20
N VAL A 123 4.83 -12.10 3.06
CA VAL A 123 4.77 -11.07 4.11
C VAL A 123 5.95 -11.30 5.05
N ILE A 124 6.77 -10.27 5.24
CA ILE A 124 8.02 -10.39 5.99
C ILE A 124 7.71 -10.63 7.46
N ALA A 125 6.72 -9.93 8.03
CA ALA A 125 6.36 -10.09 9.44
C ALA A 125 5.84 -11.49 9.77
N THR A 126 4.90 -12.01 8.98
CA THR A 126 4.15 -13.24 9.31
C THR A 126 4.59 -14.48 8.53
N GLY A 127 5.37 -14.33 7.46
CA GLY A 127 5.74 -15.42 6.55
C GLY A 127 4.61 -15.87 5.61
N GLN A 128 3.42 -15.26 5.71
CA GLN A 128 2.24 -15.61 4.93
C GLN A 128 2.42 -15.31 3.44
N LEU A 129 1.93 -16.21 2.58
CA LEU A 129 1.96 -16.02 1.12
C LEU A 129 0.72 -15.25 0.65
N VAL A 130 0.95 -14.22 -0.16
CA VAL A 130 -0.08 -13.33 -0.70
C VAL A 130 0.21 -13.02 -2.17
N HIS A 131 -0.81 -12.65 -2.93
CA HIS A 131 -0.66 -12.12 -4.29
C HIS A 131 -1.09 -10.66 -4.33
N LEU A 132 -0.48 -9.85 -5.21
CA LEU A 132 -1.05 -8.52 -5.48
C LEU A 132 -2.43 -8.68 -6.10
N HIS A 133 -3.40 -7.91 -5.61
CA HIS A 133 -4.75 -7.94 -6.15
C HIS A 133 -4.75 -7.54 -7.64
N PRO A 134 -5.55 -8.18 -8.52
CA PRO A 134 -5.56 -7.88 -9.95
C PRO A 134 -5.88 -6.43 -10.32
N SER A 135 -6.51 -5.67 -9.42
CA SER A 135 -6.81 -4.25 -9.63
C SER A 135 -5.63 -3.32 -9.33
N SER A 136 -4.55 -3.83 -8.72
CA SER A 136 -3.38 -3.01 -8.39
C SER A 136 -2.63 -2.62 -9.66
N VAL A 137 -2.13 -1.37 -9.70
CA VAL A 137 -1.27 -0.90 -10.80
C VAL A 137 0.11 -1.57 -10.81
N LEU A 138 0.45 -2.27 -9.73
CA LEU A 138 1.67 -3.06 -9.60
C LEU A 138 1.46 -4.53 -10.02
N CYS A 139 0.21 -4.93 -10.27
CA CYS A 139 -0.08 -6.23 -10.86
C CYS A 139 0.59 -6.32 -12.25
N GLY A 140 1.42 -7.34 -12.46
CA GLY A 140 2.22 -7.49 -13.68
C GLY A 140 3.61 -6.81 -13.65
N LYS A 141 3.77 -5.69 -12.93
CA LYS A 141 5.09 -5.02 -12.75
C LYS A 141 6.01 -5.76 -11.77
N ARG A 142 5.39 -6.39 -10.76
CA ARG A 142 6.06 -7.29 -9.79
C ARG A 142 7.36 -6.72 -9.17
N PRO A 143 7.32 -5.56 -8.48
CA PRO A 143 8.50 -5.04 -7.76
C PRO A 143 9.03 -6.02 -6.72
N GLU A 144 10.31 -5.88 -6.33
CA GLU A 144 10.94 -6.80 -5.37
C GLU A 144 10.27 -6.74 -3.99
N CYS A 145 9.95 -5.53 -3.50
CA CYS A 145 9.36 -5.33 -2.20
C CYS A 145 8.23 -4.31 -2.26
N VAL A 146 7.18 -4.59 -1.51
CA VAL A 146 5.99 -3.75 -1.40
C VAL A 146 5.55 -3.63 0.04
N VAL A 147 4.81 -2.56 0.32
CA VAL A 147 3.91 -2.47 1.46
C VAL A 147 2.48 -2.38 0.96
N PHE A 148 1.51 -2.95 1.68
CA PHE A 148 0.11 -2.94 1.28
C PHE A 148 -0.81 -2.53 2.43
N ASN A 149 -1.99 -2.01 2.09
CA ASN A 149 -2.95 -1.52 3.09
C ASN A 149 -3.78 -2.66 3.70
N GLU A 150 -4.39 -3.49 2.86
CA GLU A 150 -5.37 -4.48 3.28
C GLU A 150 -5.03 -5.88 2.74
N LEU A 151 -5.30 -6.90 3.55
CA LEU A 151 -5.30 -8.29 3.12
C LEU A 151 -6.76 -8.77 2.94
N VAL A 152 -7.12 -9.17 1.73
CA VAL A 152 -8.45 -9.70 1.41
C VAL A 152 -8.35 -11.17 1.02
N ARG A 153 -9.15 -12.03 1.66
CA ARG A 153 -9.25 -13.45 1.32
C ARG A 153 -10.48 -13.71 0.47
N THR A 154 -10.26 -14.18 -0.76
CA THR A 154 -11.33 -14.71 -1.62
C THR A 154 -10.97 -16.14 -2.03
N THR A 155 -10.65 -16.37 -3.31
CA THR A 155 -10.09 -17.64 -3.81
C THR A 155 -8.62 -17.82 -3.42
N LYS A 156 -7.89 -16.70 -3.32
CA LYS A 156 -6.53 -16.61 -2.78
C LYS A 156 -6.46 -15.45 -1.79
N GLN A 157 -5.35 -15.34 -1.08
CA GLN A 157 -5.05 -14.18 -0.27
C GLN A 157 -4.45 -13.09 -1.14
N TYR A 158 -5.11 -11.93 -1.18
CA TYR A 158 -4.72 -10.79 -2.00
C TYR A 158 -4.36 -9.59 -1.15
N ALA A 159 -3.20 -9.00 -1.43
CA ALA A 159 -2.80 -7.70 -0.92
C ALA A 159 -3.40 -6.59 -1.79
N ARG A 160 -4.11 -5.65 -1.16
CA ARG A 160 -4.73 -4.51 -1.82
C ARG A 160 -4.04 -3.20 -1.44
N GLU A 161 -4.14 -2.24 -2.37
CA GLU A 161 -3.50 -0.93 -2.30
C GLU A 161 -2.00 -1.07 -1.97
N ALA A 162 -1.22 -1.56 -2.93
CA ALA A 162 0.21 -1.81 -2.75
C ALA A 162 1.06 -0.61 -3.20
N CYS A 163 2.19 -0.41 -2.56
CA CYS A 163 3.22 0.55 -2.96
C CYS A 163 4.60 -0.12 -2.92
N ARG A 164 5.41 0.10 -3.95
CA ARG A 164 6.82 -0.35 -3.97
C ARG A 164 7.59 0.37 -2.88
N ILE A 165 8.52 -0.32 -2.25
CA ILE A 165 9.38 0.24 -1.22
C ILE A 165 10.81 -0.26 -1.40
N GLU A 166 11.78 0.47 -0.86
CA GLU A 166 13.14 -0.04 -0.77
C GLU A 166 13.27 -0.93 0.49
N PRO A 167 13.74 -2.18 0.37
CA PRO A 167 13.84 -3.10 1.51
C PRO A 167 14.68 -2.55 2.67
N ALA A 168 15.69 -1.73 2.36
CA ALA A 168 16.58 -1.11 3.35
C ALA A 168 15.86 -0.19 4.32
N TRP A 169 14.71 0.39 3.94
CA TRP A 169 13.93 1.27 4.82
C TRP A 169 13.24 0.52 5.96
N LEU A 170 13.02 -0.79 5.84
CA LEU A 170 12.35 -1.58 6.86
C LEU A 170 13.13 -1.64 8.18
N PRO A 171 14.40 -2.11 8.20
CA PRO A 171 15.20 -2.07 9.42
C PRO A 171 15.54 -0.64 9.87
N GLU A 172 15.58 0.33 8.95
CA GLU A 172 15.80 1.74 9.27
C GLU A 172 14.63 2.34 10.06
N LEU A 173 13.40 2.09 9.63
CA LEU A 173 12.18 2.71 10.17
C LEU A 173 11.49 1.90 11.26
N ALA A 174 11.77 0.59 11.36
CA ALA A 174 11.24 -0.28 12.41
C ALA A 174 12.33 -1.17 13.05
N PRO A 175 13.42 -0.57 13.57
CA PRO A 175 14.62 -1.30 13.99
C PRO A 175 14.34 -2.35 15.07
N ALA A 176 13.52 -2.03 16.08
CA ALA A 176 13.20 -2.96 17.16
C ALA A 176 12.54 -4.26 16.66
N PHE A 177 11.62 -4.15 15.71
CA PHE A 177 10.94 -5.30 15.13
C PHE A 177 11.91 -6.18 14.32
N PHE A 178 12.71 -5.56 13.45
CA PHE A 178 13.62 -6.30 12.57
C PHE A 178 14.84 -6.88 13.31
N ALA A 179 15.31 -6.22 14.36
CA ALA A 179 16.35 -6.75 15.25
C ALA A 179 15.87 -8.02 15.98
N ALA A 180 14.67 -7.96 16.59
CA ALA A 180 14.09 -9.12 17.27
C ALA A 180 13.87 -10.30 16.32
N LYS A 181 13.39 -10.03 15.11
CA LYS A 181 13.17 -11.05 14.08
C LYS A 181 14.48 -11.69 13.58
N ALA A 182 15.53 -10.89 13.40
CA ALA A 182 16.86 -11.40 13.01
C ALA A 182 17.44 -12.33 14.09
N GLY A 183 17.32 -11.94 15.36
CA GLY A 183 17.73 -12.78 16.49
C GLY A 183 16.97 -14.12 16.56
N ALA A 184 15.65 -14.08 16.35
CA ALA A 184 14.84 -15.31 16.30
C ALA A 184 15.22 -16.24 15.14
N ALA A 185 15.56 -15.69 13.97
CA ALA A 185 16.03 -16.48 12.83
C ALA A 185 17.40 -17.12 13.10
N ALA A 186 18.34 -16.40 13.71
CA ALA A 186 19.65 -16.94 14.08
C ALA A 186 19.52 -18.09 15.09
N GLY A 187 18.69 -17.94 16.13
CA GLY A 187 18.46 -19.00 17.12
C GLY A 187 17.80 -20.26 16.54
N ALA A 188 16.92 -20.11 15.55
CA ALA A 188 16.30 -21.25 14.86
C ALA A 188 17.28 -22.02 13.94
N VAL A 189 18.30 -21.34 13.40
CA VAL A 189 19.36 -21.98 12.62
C VAL A 189 20.32 -22.75 13.54
N GLU A 190 20.66 -22.18 14.69
CA GLU A 190 21.56 -22.80 15.68
C GLU A 190 20.94 -24.05 16.33
N GLN A 191 19.63 -24.04 16.62
CA GLN A 191 18.90 -25.22 17.12
C GLN A 191 18.77 -26.36 16.10
N ARG A 192 18.85 -26.07 14.80
CA ARG A 192 18.94 -27.11 13.76
C ARG A 192 20.35 -27.68 13.57
N ALA A 193 21.37 -27.05 14.17
CA ALA A 193 22.77 -27.42 14.03
C ALA A 193 23.38 -28.09 15.29
N GLY A 194 22.59 -28.35 16.34
CA GLY A 194 23.02 -29.01 17.58
C GLY A 194 22.97 -30.56 17.53
N PRO A 195 23.76 -31.27 18.37
CA PRO A 195 24.52 -32.44 17.94
C PRO A 195 23.93 -33.82 18.33
N GLY A 196 24.22 -34.84 17.50
CA GLY A 196 24.27 -36.26 17.90
C GLY A 196 23.30 -37.18 17.14
N GLY A 197 23.70 -38.38 16.68
CA GLY A 197 24.79 -39.19 17.18
C GLY A 197 25.40 -40.12 16.13
N GLY A 198 26.73 -40.18 16.16
CA GLY A 198 27.44 -41.41 15.86
C GLY A 198 27.08 -42.44 16.92
N GLY A 199 26.60 -43.60 16.47
CA GLY A 199 26.53 -44.83 17.25
C GLY A 199 27.43 -45.84 16.56
N ALA A 200 28.57 -46.10 17.18
CA ALA A 200 29.44 -47.24 16.88
C ALA A 200 28.75 -48.54 17.31
N GLY A 201 29.05 -49.64 16.62
CA GLY A 201 28.60 -50.99 16.95
C GLY A 201 28.71 -51.91 15.76
#